data_AF-A0A7S1DN04-F1
#
_entry.id   AF-A0A7S1DN04-F1
#
_cell.length_a   1.000
_cell.length_b   1.000
_cell.length_c   1.000
_cell.angle_alpha   90.00
_cell.angle_beta   90.00
_cell.angle_gamma   90.00
#
_symmetry.space_group_name_H-M   'P 1'
#
loop_
_entity.id
_entity.type
_entity.pdbx_description
1 polymer ?
#
loop_
_entity_poly.entity_id
_entity_poly.type
_entity_poly.pdbx_seq_one_letter_code
_entity_poly.pdbx_strand_id
1 'polypeptide(L)'
;MTAASALPTVTLHGGPSTPATVLGQGPARIPTAGKIRAGIKVLTKRAACEPRACEIYERGLRDGHSFDRIEQALAEALPQLKNPLVPRNVPWFTVRAQDFGNPALARELIEAYGEDRGEGLRLYRFPVVFPSDHWQTVMPHELAAWGTHDKRYWS
;
A
#
# COMPACT_ATOMS: atom_id res chain seq x y z
N MET A 1 -34.20 -21.38 -8.76
CA MET A 1 -34.40 -19.94 -9.09
C MET A 1 -33.36 -19.15 -8.33
N THR A 2 -32.25 -18.82 -8.98
CA THR A 2 -31.10 -18.14 -8.38
C THR A 2 -31.30 -16.63 -8.49
N ALA A 3 -31.41 -15.95 -7.35
CA ALA A 3 -31.47 -14.50 -7.30
C ALA A 3 -30.10 -13.92 -7.69
N ALA A 4 -30.06 -13.14 -8.78
CA ALA A 4 -28.88 -12.40 -9.19
C ALA A 4 -28.61 -11.29 -8.15
N SER A 5 -27.43 -11.35 -7.53
CA SER A 5 -26.92 -10.29 -6.65
C SER A 5 -26.71 -9.02 -7.48
N ALA A 6 -27.51 -7.99 -7.22
CA ALA A 6 -27.34 -6.69 -7.85
C ALA A 6 -26.03 -6.05 -7.37
N LEU A 7 -25.08 -5.87 -8.29
CA LEU A 7 -23.88 -5.06 -8.02
C LEU A 7 -24.31 -3.60 -7.80
N PRO A 8 -23.67 -2.86 -6.88
CA PRO A 8 -24.01 -1.47 -6.63
C PRO A 8 -23.84 -0.64 -7.91
N THR A 9 -24.91 0.02 -8.34
CA THR A 9 -24.90 0.95 -9.47
C THR A 9 -24.20 2.24 -9.05
N VAL A 10 -23.02 2.50 -9.63
CA VAL A 10 -22.32 3.77 -9.47
C VAL A 10 -22.87 4.77 -10.50
N THR A 11 -23.56 5.80 -10.04
CA THR A 11 -24.05 6.89 -10.88
C THR A 11 -22.90 7.86 -11.19
N LEU A 12 -22.41 7.84 -12.43
CA LEU A 12 -21.38 8.78 -12.91
C LEU A 12 -22.04 10.13 -13.22
N HIS A 13 -21.83 11.15 -12.37
CA HIS A 13 -22.27 12.51 -12.68
C HIS A 13 -21.32 13.15 -13.69
N GLY A 14 -21.74 13.23 -14.95
CA GLY A 14 -21.02 13.93 -16.02
C GLY A 14 -20.75 15.38 -15.64
N GLY A 15 -19.48 15.68 -15.33
CA GLY A 15 -19.01 17.02 -14.98
C GLY A 15 -18.63 17.86 -16.22
N PRO A 16 -18.43 19.18 -16.04
CA PRO A 16 -18.27 20.14 -17.13
C PRO A 16 -17.02 19.88 -17.99
N SER A 17 -17.02 20.47 -19.20
CA SER A 17 -15.97 20.36 -20.21
C SER A 17 -14.57 20.54 -19.63
N THR A 18 -13.65 19.66 -20.00
CA THR A 18 -12.24 19.61 -19.60
C THR A 18 -11.62 21.01 -19.49
N PRO A 19 -11.23 21.50 -18.29
CA PRO A 19 -10.49 22.75 -18.15
C PRO A 19 -9.19 22.73 -18.95
N ALA A 20 -8.80 23.91 -19.46
CA ALA A 20 -7.56 24.11 -20.17
C ALA A 20 -6.37 23.69 -19.28
N THR A 21 -5.57 22.73 -19.76
CA THR A 21 -4.34 22.30 -19.07
C THR A 21 -3.11 22.92 -19.73
N VAL A 22 -2.13 23.33 -18.91
CA VAL A 22 -0.80 23.76 -19.37
C VAL A 22 -0.09 22.67 -20.18
N LEU A 23 -0.49 21.41 -20.00
CA LEU A 23 0.04 20.24 -20.72
C LEU A 23 -0.53 20.07 -22.15
N GLY A 24 -1.40 20.97 -22.61
CA GLY A 24 -1.96 20.98 -23.96
C GLY A 24 -3.23 20.13 -24.17
N GLN A 25 -3.81 20.21 -25.37
CA GLN A 25 -5.03 19.50 -25.78
C GLN A 25 -4.69 18.12 -26.35
N GLY A 26 -4.19 17.22 -25.50
CA GLY A 26 -3.95 15.81 -25.86
C GLY A 26 -5.06 14.89 -25.33
N PRO A 27 -5.23 13.67 -25.89
CA PRO A 27 -6.10 12.68 -25.27
C PRO A 27 -5.68 12.46 -23.82
N ALA A 28 -6.63 12.54 -22.89
CA ALA A 28 -6.37 12.43 -21.46
C ALA A 28 -5.66 11.10 -21.16
N ARG A 29 -4.36 11.15 -20.91
CA ARG A 29 -3.64 10.03 -20.29
C ARG A 29 -3.82 10.19 -18.79
N ILE A 30 -4.19 9.11 -18.09
CA ILE A 30 -4.11 9.08 -16.63
C ILE A 30 -2.65 9.39 -16.28
N PRO A 31 -2.34 10.56 -15.69
CA PRO A 31 -0.97 10.88 -15.35
C PRO A 31 -0.49 9.84 -14.36
N THR A 32 0.44 8.99 -14.79
CA THR A 32 1.04 8.00 -13.92
C THR A 32 2.15 8.70 -13.15
N ALA A 33 1.83 9.22 -11.97
CA ALA A 33 2.80 9.87 -11.08
C ALA A 33 3.90 8.90 -10.60
N GLY A 34 3.65 7.60 -10.67
CA GLY A 34 4.59 6.55 -10.31
C GLY A 34 3.93 5.19 -10.22
N LYS A 35 4.67 4.19 -9.75
CA LYS A 35 4.14 2.84 -9.50
C LYS A 35 4.44 2.45 -8.06
N ILE A 36 3.38 2.31 -7.26
CA ILE A 36 3.44 1.78 -5.90
C ILE A 36 3.98 0.34 -5.98
N ARG A 37 5.10 0.08 -5.33
CA ARG A 37 5.69 -1.26 -5.24
C ARG A 37 5.25 -1.89 -3.93
N ALA A 38 4.76 -3.12 -4.03
CA ALA A 38 4.57 -3.96 -2.87
C ALA A 38 5.93 -4.45 -2.34
N GLY A 39 6.07 -4.49 -1.02
CA GLY A 39 7.32 -4.85 -0.35
C GLY A 39 7.10 -5.21 1.11
N ILE A 40 8.03 -6.00 1.64
CA ILE A 40 8.11 -6.39 3.05
C ILE A 40 9.51 -6.06 3.58
N LYS A 41 9.69 -6.09 4.91
CA LYS A 41 11.04 -6.17 5.49
C LYS A 41 11.29 -7.60 5.96
N VAL A 42 12.46 -8.14 5.65
CA VAL A 42 12.90 -9.49 6.06
C VAL A 42 14.18 -9.40 6.88
N LEU A 43 14.49 -10.41 7.69
CA LEU A 43 15.75 -10.48 8.41
C LEU A 43 16.94 -10.43 7.44
N THR A 44 17.97 -9.67 7.81
CA THR A 44 19.28 -9.75 7.13
C THR A 44 19.89 -11.14 7.32
N LYS A 45 20.82 -11.54 6.43
CA LYS A 45 21.51 -12.84 6.56
C LYS A 45 22.12 -13.06 7.94
N ARG A 46 22.72 -12.00 8.52
CA ARG A 46 23.31 -12.04 9.86
C ARG A 46 22.26 -12.23 10.95
N ALA A 47 21.17 -11.48 10.90
CA ALA A 47 20.09 -11.60 11.87
C ALA A 47 19.37 -12.95 11.77
N ALA A 48 19.24 -13.51 10.57
CA ALA A 48 18.65 -14.83 10.34
C ALA A 48 19.48 -15.99 10.92
N CYS A 49 20.76 -15.78 11.23
CA CYS A 49 21.58 -16.78 11.93
C CYS A 49 21.40 -16.76 13.46
N GLU A 50 20.69 -15.77 14.01
CA GLU A 50 20.43 -15.64 15.44
C GLU A 50 19.03 -16.22 15.77
N PRO A 51 18.93 -17.36 16.47
CA PRO A 51 17.64 -18.02 16.72
C PRO A 51 16.63 -17.11 17.41
N ARG A 52 17.09 -16.28 18.35
CA ARG A 52 16.23 -15.34 19.08
C ARG A 52 15.67 -14.25 18.17
N ALA A 53 16.41 -13.81 17.16
CA ALA A 53 15.94 -12.83 16.20
C ALA A 53 14.84 -13.42 15.29
N CYS A 54 15.02 -14.67 14.85
CA CYS A 54 14.02 -15.40 14.08
C CYS A 54 12.72 -15.55 14.88
N GLU A 55 12.79 -15.92 16.15
CA GLU A 55 11.62 -16.07 17.02
C GLU A 55 10.84 -14.75 17.18
N ILE A 56 11.54 -13.64 17.47
CA ILE A 56 10.93 -12.31 17.62
C ILE A 56 10.26 -11.89 16.31
N TYR A 57 10.95 -12.07 15.18
CA TYR A 57 10.44 -11.72 13.87
C TYR A 57 9.19 -12.52 13.50
N GLU A 58 9.23 -13.85 13.63
CA GLU A 58 8.09 -14.73 13.32
C GLU A 58 6.90 -14.48 14.24
N ARG A 59 7.14 -14.27 15.54
CA ARG A 59 6.09 -13.87 16.49
C ARG A 59 5.46 -12.55 16.08
N GLY A 60 6.26 -11.53 15.79
CA GLY A 60 5.75 -10.23 15.35
C GLY A 60 4.93 -10.31 14.05
N LEU A 61 5.34 -11.16 13.09
CA LEU A 61 4.55 -11.39 11.88
C LEU A 61 3.20 -12.07 12.19
N ARG A 62 3.21 -13.08 13.05
CA ARG A 62 2.01 -13.84 13.45
C ARG A 62 1.01 -12.96 14.21
N ASP A 63 1.52 -12.09 15.07
CA ASP A 63 0.74 -11.14 15.87
C ASP A 63 0.32 -9.90 15.07
N GLY A 64 0.72 -9.81 13.78
CA GLY A 64 0.33 -8.74 12.87
C GLY A 64 1.01 -7.39 13.14
N HIS A 65 2.15 -7.38 13.83
CA HIS A 65 2.91 -6.15 14.12
C HIS A 65 3.50 -5.49 12.87
N SER A 66 3.61 -4.15 12.90
CA SER A 66 4.38 -3.41 11.90
C SER A 66 5.84 -3.80 11.93
N PHE A 67 6.51 -3.66 10.78
CA PHE A 67 7.95 -3.92 10.71
C PHE A 67 8.75 -2.99 11.63
N ASP A 68 8.30 -1.77 11.87
CA ASP A 68 8.99 -0.83 12.76
C ASP A 68 8.87 -1.28 14.23
N ARG A 69 7.72 -1.84 14.63
CA ARG A 69 7.56 -2.44 15.97
C ARG A 69 8.40 -3.70 16.12
N ILE A 70 8.52 -4.51 15.06
CA ILE A 70 9.41 -5.68 15.04
C ILE A 70 10.88 -5.23 15.14
N GLU A 71 11.28 -4.16 14.44
CA GLU A 71 12.63 -3.59 14.54
C GLU A 71 12.93 -3.08 15.95
N GLN A 72 11.98 -2.41 16.61
CA GLN A 72 12.12 -1.98 18.00
C GLN A 72 12.33 -3.17 18.94
N ALA A 73 11.49 -4.19 18.85
CA ALA A 73 11.63 -5.40 19.68
C ALA A 73 12.96 -6.12 19.45
N LEU A 74 13.45 -6.15 18.21
CA LEU A 74 14.77 -6.70 17.87
C LEU A 74 15.91 -5.86 18.47
N ALA A 75 15.81 -4.53 18.39
CA ALA A 75 16.82 -3.62 18.94
C ALA A 75 16.90 -3.70 20.48
N GLU A 76 15.76 -3.86 21.17
CA GLU A 76 15.70 -4.05 22.62
C GLU A 76 16.27 -5.39 23.06
N ALA A 77 15.91 -6.48 22.37
CA ALA A 77 16.33 -7.83 22.75
C ALA A 77 17.78 -8.16 22.36
N LEU A 78 18.26 -7.57 21.27
CA LEU A 78 19.53 -7.89 20.61
C LEU A 78 20.24 -6.60 20.15
N PRO A 79 20.70 -5.74 21.07
CA PRO A 79 21.28 -4.43 20.75
C PRO A 79 22.56 -4.51 19.88
N GLN A 80 23.22 -5.67 19.84
CA GLN A 80 24.38 -5.94 18.99
C GLN A 80 24.03 -6.10 17.50
N LEU A 81 22.77 -6.37 17.15
CA LEU A 81 22.30 -6.50 15.78
C LEU A 81 21.96 -5.12 15.21
N LYS A 82 22.87 -4.58 14.38
CA LYS A 82 22.62 -3.33 13.64
C LYS A 82 21.81 -3.62 12.38
N ASN A 83 20.76 -2.83 12.15
CA ASN A 83 19.86 -2.91 10.99
C ASN A 83 19.39 -4.36 10.72
N PRO A 84 18.64 -4.97 11.65
CA PRO A 84 18.32 -6.40 11.59
C PRO A 84 17.40 -6.76 10.43
N LEU A 85 16.63 -5.80 9.89
CA LEU A 85 15.75 -6.01 8.74
C LEU A 85 16.22 -5.25 7.48
N VAL A 86 15.85 -5.79 6.32
CA VAL A 86 16.12 -5.21 4.99
C VAL A 86 14.85 -5.26 4.13
N PRO A 87 14.55 -4.23 3.33
CA PRO A 87 13.41 -4.27 2.41
C PRO A 87 13.59 -5.34 1.33
N ARG A 88 12.49 -6.01 1.00
CA ARG A 88 12.40 -7.01 -0.08
C ARG A 88 11.13 -6.77 -0.88
N ASN A 89 11.30 -6.67 -2.20
CA ASN A 89 10.16 -6.56 -3.11
C ASN A 89 9.44 -7.91 -3.21
N VAL A 90 8.11 -7.87 -3.09
CA VAL A 90 7.22 -9.02 -3.24
C VAL A 90 6.04 -8.63 -4.10
N PRO A 91 5.38 -9.57 -4.81
CA PRO A 91 4.26 -9.25 -5.69
C PRO A 91 2.93 -8.95 -4.97
N TRP A 92 2.87 -9.03 -3.64
CA TRP A 92 1.66 -8.81 -2.85
C TRP A 92 1.81 -7.72 -1.78
N PHE A 93 0.71 -7.02 -1.50
CA PHE A 93 0.63 -6.04 -0.43
C PHE A 93 0.47 -6.71 0.93
N THR A 94 1.06 -6.09 1.95
CA THR A 94 0.86 -6.51 3.35
C THR A 94 -0.35 -5.77 3.90
N VAL A 95 -1.28 -6.52 4.49
CA VAL A 95 -2.50 -5.98 5.10
C VAL A 95 -2.47 -6.37 6.57
N ARG A 96 -2.35 -5.39 7.47
CA ARG A 96 -2.39 -5.62 8.92
C ARG A 96 -3.54 -4.84 9.52
N ALA A 97 -4.21 -5.41 10.50
CA ALA A 97 -5.36 -4.79 11.15
C ALA A 97 -5.03 -3.41 11.75
N GLN A 98 -3.82 -3.26 12.30
CA GLN A 98 -3.31 -2.01 12.88
C GLN A 98 -3.07 -0.87 11.87
N ASP A 99 -3.02 -1.17 10.56
CA ASP A 99 -2.80 -0.15 9.52
C ASP A 99 -4.12 0.55 9.13
N PHE A 100 -5.26 0.11 9.68
CA PHE A 100 -6.59 0.64 9.39
C PHE A 100 -7.22 1.28 10.63
N GLY A 101 -7.98 2.36 10.44
CA GLY A 101 -8.78 2.96 11.52
C GLY A 101 -9.85 2.01 12.07
N ASN A 102 -10.41 1.15 11.21
CA ASN A 102 -11.22 0.00 11.61
C ASN A 102 -10.46 -1.30 11.32
N PRO A 103 -9.98 -2.02 12.35
CA PRO A 103 -9.20 -3.24 12.19
C PRO A 103 -9.91 -4.37 11.42
N ALA A 104 -11.25 -4.42 11.44
CA ALA A 104 -12.02 -5.44 10.72
C ALA A 104 -11.85 -5.34 9.19
N LEU A 105 -11.59 -4.14 8.67
CA LEU A 105 -11.40 -3.91 7.23
C LEU A 105 -10.22 -4.68 6.65
N ALA A 106 -9.17 -4.92 7.44
CA ALA A 106 -8.04 -5.73 6.99
C ALA A 106 -8.47 -7.15 6.60
N ARG A 107 -9.35 -7.75 7.41
CA ARG A 107 -9.91 -9.07 7.16
C ARG A 107 -10.85 -9.04 5.97
N GLU A 108 -11.81 -8.11 5.96
CA GLU A 108 -12.78 -7.97 4.87
C GLU A 108 -12.08 -7.77 3.51
N LEU A 109 -10.99 -6.99 3.47
CA LEU A 109 -10.21 -6.77 2.26
C LEU A 109 -9.55 -8.06 1.75
N ILE A 110 -8.97 -8.86 2.64
CA ILE A 110 -8.36 -10.15 2.30
C ILE A 110 -9.42 -11.18 1.89
N GLU A 111 -10.58 -11.19 2.53
CA GLU A 111 -11.68 -12.10 2.17
C GLU A 111 -12.28 -11.76 0.80
N ALA A 112 -12.39 -10.48 0.46
CA ALA A 112 -12.97 -10.04 -0.80
C ALA A 112 -11.99 -10.13 -1.99
N TYR A 113 -10.69 -9.86 -1.78
CA TYR A 113 -9.71 -9.68 -2.86
C TYR A 113 -8.42 -10.50 -2.70
N GLY A 114 -8.30 -11.29 -1.64
CA GLY A 114 -7.17 -12.20 -1.46
C GLY A 114 -7.15 -13.29 -2.52
N GLU A 115 -5.96 -13.57 -3.05
CA GLU A 115 -5.74 -14.69 -3.98
C GLU A 115 -4.68 -15.62 -3.35
N ASP A 116 -4.88 -16.94 -3.47
CA ASP A 116 -3.80 -17.91 -3.21
C ASP A 116 -3.15 -18.31 -4.53
N ARG A 117 -1.86 -17.97 -4.67
CA ARG A 117 -1.05 -18.33 -5.85
C ARG A 117 0.07 -19.32 -5.51
N GLY A 118 -0.09 -20.07 -4.42
CA GLY A 118 0.89 -21.03 -3.90
C GLY A 118 1.75 -20.50 -2.75
N GLU A 119 1.55 -19.24 -2.33
CA GLU A 119 2.26 -18.59 -1.22
C GLU A 119 1.31 -18.23 -0.05
N GLY A 120 0.14 -18.88 -0.04
CA GLY A 120 -0.98 -18.61 0.85
C GLY A 120 -1.84 -17.46 0.35
N LEU A 121 -2.88 -17.14 1.12
CA LEU A 121 -3.82 -16.07 0.81
C LEU A 121 -3.14 -14.70 0.94
N ARG A 122 -2.95 -13.99 -0.19
CA ARG A 122 -2.26 -12.70 -0.27
C ARG A 122 -3.03 -11.68 -1.10
N LEU A 123 -2.82 -10.39 -0.83
CA LEU A 123 -3.45 -9.31 -1.59
C LEU A 123 -2.56 -8.88 -2.76
N TYR A 124 -2.88 -9.31 -3.98
CA TYR A 124 -2.12 -8.91 -5.19
C TYR A 124 -2.70 -7.67 -5.87
N ARG A 125 -4.01 -7.47 -5.76
CA ARG A 125 -4.76 -6.38 -6.38
C ARG A 125 -5.99 -6.07 -5.52
N PHE A 126 -6.42 -4.83 -5.50
CA PHE A 126 -7.67 -4.40 -4.88
C PHE A 126 -8.17 -3.13 -5.58
N PRO A 127 -9.49 -2.90 -5.61
CA PRO A 127 -10.03 -1.68 -6.20
C PRO A 127 -9.71 -0.47 -5.33
N VAL A 128 -9.41 0.65 -5.99
CA VAL A 128 -9.28 1.97 -5.37
C VAL A 128 -10.36 2.85 -5.96
N VAL A 129 -11.20 3.43 -5.10
CA VAL A 129 -12.24 4.37 -5.51
C VAL A 129 -11.70 5.78 -5.36
N PHE A 130 -11.76 6.56 -6.43
CA PHE A 130 -11.46 7.98 -6.40
C PHE A 130 -12.77 8.76 -6.21
N PRO A 131 -12.73 9.91 -5.51
CA PRO A 131 -13.92 10.71 -5.23
C PRO A 131 -14.50 11.43 -6.46
N SER A 132 -13.80 11.39 -7.60
CA SER A 132 -14.24 11.96 -8.87
C SER A 132 -13.62 11.20 -10.03
N ASP A 133 -14.39 11.04 -11.11
CA ASP A 133 -13.93 10.47 -12.39
C ASP A 133 -13.09 11.47 -13.18
N HIS A 134 -13.20 12.77 -12.83
CA HIS A 134 -12.33 13.80 -13.38
C HIS A 134 -10.99 13.71 -12.67
N TRP A 135 -10.02 13.09 -13.32
CA TRP A 135 -8.65 12.99 -12.81
C TRP A 135 -8.11 14.37 -12.38
N GLN A 136 -8.52 15.46 -13.04
CA GLN A 136 -8.16 16.84 -12.71
C GLN A 136 -8.61 17.25 -11.30
N THR A 137 -9.73 16.74 -10.80
CA THR A 137 -10.21 17.04 -9.44
C THR A 137 -9.40 16.30 -8.36
N VAL A 138 -8.73 15.20 -8.71
CA VAL A 138 -8.11 14.27 -7.75
C VAL A 138 -6.57 14.29 -7.85
N MET A 139 -6.02 14.56 -9.02
CA MET A 139 -4.58 14.69 -9.25
C MET A 139 -4.16 16.16 -9.12
N PRO A 140 -3.14 16.45 -8.31
CA PRO A 140 -2.55 17.79 -8.28
C PRO A 140 -1.98 18.12 -9.66
N HIS A 141 -2.58 19.12 -10.30
CA HIS A 141 -2.21 19.65 -11.62
C HIS A 141 -1.46 20.98 -11.50
N GLU A 142 -1.00 21.30 -10.30
CA GLU A 142 -0.04 22.37 -10.02
C GLU A 142 1.36 21.93 -10.44
N LEU A 143 2.15 22.87 -10.96
CA LEU A 143 3.57 22.64 -11.25
C LEU A 143 4.34 22.70 -9.94
N ALA A 144 4.45 21.56 -9.26
CA ALA A 144 5.11 21.45 -7.98
C ALA A 144 6.58 20.98 -8.11
N ALA A 145 7.51 21.69 -7.48
CA ALA A 145 8.86 21.22 -7.24
C ALA A 145 8.97 20.65 -5.81
N TRP A 146 9.52 19.44 -5.68
CA TRP A 146 9.65 18.74 -4.41
C TRP A 146 11.11 18.73 -3.95
N GLY A 147 11.36 19.12 -2.69
CA GLY A 147 12.60 18.89 -1.98
C GLY A 147 12.62 17.52 -1.30
N THR A 148 13.65 17.25 -0.50
CA THR A 148 13.84 15.94 0.18
C THR A 148 12.71 15.59 1.16
N HIS A 149 12.03 16.58 1.72
CA HIS A 149 11.02 16.37 2.77
C HIS A 149 9.67 17.02 2.48
N ASP A 150 9.62 17.99 1.56
CA ASP A 150 8.47 18.86 1.38
C ASP A 150 8.39 19.45 -0.05
N LYS A 151 7.24 20.05 -0.34
CA LYS A 151 6.96 20.75 -1.59
C LYS A 151 7.52 22.17 -1.51
N ARG A 152 8.44 22.55 -2.41
CA ARG A 152 9.18 23.82 -2.37
C ARG A 152 8.60 24.94 -3.22
N TYR A 153 8.16 24.65 -4.43
CA TYR A 153 7.60 25.64 -5.36
C TYR A 153 6.32 25.09 -5.98
N TRP A 154 5.32 25.95 -6.23
CA TRP A 154 4.09 25.57 -6.93
C TRP A 154 3.49 26.74 -7.71
N SER A 155 2.83 26.45 -8.82
CA SER A 155 2.02 27.37 -9.62
C SER A 155 0.83 26.63 -10.23
#